data_AF-A0A7K8NN26-F1
#
_entry.id   AF-A0A7K8NN26-F1
#
_cell.length_a   1.000
_cell.length_b   1.000
_cell.length_c   1.000
_cell.angle_alpha   90.00
_cell.angle_beta   90.00
_cell.angle_gamma   90.00
#
_symmetry.space_group_name_H-M   'P 1'
#
loop_
_entity.id
_entity.type
_entity.pdbx_description
1 polymer ?
#
loop_
_entity_poly.entity_id
_entity_poly.type
_entity_poly.pdbx_seq_one_letter_code
_entity_poly.pdbx_strand_id
1 'polypeptide(L)'
;MVNLRASALECEALRGLLQERAAQCLVLDCRSFFSFNASHIVGSCNVRLSTIVRRRAKGAVGLEHVVPNEELRARLRQGLFHTVVLLDERSADLELPKRDSTLVLALSALCREARGARICFLKGGFEAFSSACSELCTKPAAPTGLSLPLSAAGAPGSADSGCSSCGTPLYDQGGPVEILPFLYLGSAYHASRKDMLDALGITALINVSANCPNHFEGHYQYKSIPVEDNHKADISSWFNEAIDFIDSVKNDGGRVFVHCQAGISRSATICLAYLMRTNRVKLDEAFEFVKQRRSIISPNFSFMGQLLQFESQVLAPNCSAEAGSPAMSAVLDRGASTTTVFNFPVSIPVHTSSSALSYLQSPITTSPSC
;
A
#
# COMPACT_ATOMS: atom_id res chain seq x y z
N MET A 1 23.75 -17.46 19.51
CA MET A 1 22.28 -17.45 19.57
C MET A 1 21.87 -16.36 20.53
N VAL A 2 21.15 -15.33 20.07
CA VAL A 2 20.58 -14.33 20.97
C VAL A 2 19.44 -15.02 21.73
N ASN A 3 19.47 -15.02 23.07
CA ASN A 3 18.35 -15.49 23.87
C ASN A 3 17.16 -14.55 23.64
N LEU A 4 16.28 -14.90 22.72
CA LEU A 4 15.05 -14.17 22.42
C LEU A 4 14.09 -14.33 23.60
N ARG A 5 14.13 -13.40 24.56
CA ARG A 5 13.22 -13.37 25.71
C ARG A 5 11.87 -12.78 25.30
N ALA A 6 11.03 -13.58 24.65
CA ALA A 6 9.61 -13.27 24.47
C ALA A 6 8.76 -14.27 25.24
N SER A 7 7.64 -13.79 25.78
CA SER A 7 6.66 -14.60 26.52
C SER A 7 5.35 -14.69 25.74
N ALA A 8 4.67 -15.84 25.80
CA ALA A 8 3.33 -15.97 25.24
C ALA A 8 2.33 -15.12 26.03
N LEU A 9 1.37 -14.52 25.34
CA LEU A 9 0.29 -13.70 25.90
C LEU A 9 -1.05 -14.22 25.37
N GLU A 10 -1.97 -14.50 26.29
CA GLU A 10 -3.33 -14.95 25.97
C GLU A 10 -4.22 -13.77 25.54
N CYS A 11 -5.26 -14.05 24.75
CA CYS A 11 -6.14 -13.01 24.18
C CYS A 11 -6.80 -12.13 25.25
N GLU A 12 -7.32 -12.71 26.33
CA GLU A 12 -7.95 -11.96 27.44
C GLU A 12 -6.96 -11.05 28.17
N ALA A 13 -5.69 -11.47 28.28
CA ALA A 13 -4.66 -10.64 28.89
C ALA A 13 -4.33 -9.42 28.01
N LEU A 14 -4.27 -9.60 26.69
CA LEU A 14 -4.13 -8.48 25.76
C LEU A 14 -5.34 -7.54 25.80
N ARG A 15 -6.55 -8.10 25.86
CA ARG A 15 -7.79 -7.33 26.01
C ARG A 15 -7.75 -6.41 27.23
N GLY A 16 -7.39 -6.95 28.40
CA GLY A 16 -7.26 -6.15 29.63
C GLY A 16 -6.19 -5.04 29.49
N LEU A 17 -5.05 -5.34 28.87
CA LEU A 17 -4.01 -4.33 28.61
C LEU A 17 -4.51 -3.19 27.71
N LEU A 18 -5.29 -3.51 26.68
CA LEU A 18 -5.85 -2.51 25.76
C LEU A 18 -6.95 -1.67 26.40
N GLN A 19 -7.70 -2.21 27.38
CA GLN A 19 -8.75 -1.47 28.06
C GLN A 19 -8.20 -0.58 29.19
N GLU A 20 -7.25 -1.07 29.98
CA GLU A 20 -6.78 -0.39 31.18
C GLU A 20 -5.49 0.41 30.96
N ARG A 21 -4.64 -0.02 30.02
CA ARG A 21 -3.26 0.48 29.87
C ARG A 21 -2.85 0.68 28.41
N ALA A 22 -3.79 1.06 27.55
CA ALA A 22 -3.57 1.25 26.11
C ALA A 22 -2.33 2.11 25.80
N ALA A 23 -2.16 3.23 26.51
CA ALA A 23 -1.04 4.15 26.29
C ALA A 23 0.34 3.53 26.59
N GLN A 24 0.41 2.48 27.41
CA GLN A 24 1.65 1.79 27.81
C GLN A 24 1.86 0.46 27.07
N CYS A 25 0.96 0.12 26.14
CA CYS A 25 1.00 -1.11 25.36
C CYS A 25 1.18 -0.77 23.88
N LEU A 26 2.20 -1.35 23.24
CA LEU A 26 2.40 -1.24 21.79
C LEU A 26 2.09 -2.58 21.12
N VAL A 27 1.12 -2.61 20.21
CA VAL A 27 0.77 -3.81 19.44
C VAL A 27 1.35 -3.70 18.03
N LEU A 28 2.15 -4.68 17.64
CA LEU A 28 2.82 -4.78 16.36
C LEU A 28 2.29 -5.99 15.58
N ASP A 29 1.61 -5.71 14.48
CA ASP A 29 1.03 -6.71 13.61
C ASP A 29 2.03 -7.11 12.51
N CYS A 30 2.51 -8.35 12.59
CA CYS A 30 3.48 -8.95 11.66
C CYS A 30 2.84 -9.59 10.43
N ARG A 31 1.52 -9.52 10.27
CA ARG A 31 0.82 -10.01 9.08
C ARG A 31 1.14 -9.14 7.87
N SER A 32 0.71 -9.61 6.70
CA SER A 32 0.83 -8.84 5.47
C SER A 32 0.13 -7.49 5.61
N PHE A 33 0.62 -6.48 4.90
CA PHE A 33 -0.03 -5.17 4.86
C PHE A 33 -1.52 -5.27 4.49
N PHE A 34 -1.86 -6.17 3.56
CA PHE A 34 -3.25 -6.36 3.14
C PHE A 34 -4.11 -7.04 4.19
N SER A 35 -3.60 -8.06 4.89
CA SER A 35 -4.29 -8.69 6.02
C SER A 35 -4.60 -7.65 7.11
N PHE A 36 -3.62 -6.81 7.44
CA PHE A 36 -3.77 -5.73 8.41
C PHE A 36 -4.85 -4.71 8.00
N ASN A 37 -4.86 -4.28 6.73
CA ASN A 37 -5.86 -3.31 6.26
C ASN A 37 -7.24 -3.92 6.02
N ALA A 38 -7.35 -5.24 5.89
CA ALA A 38 -8.64 -5.90 5.88
C ALA A 38 -9.30 -5.83 7.27
N SER A 39 -8.54 -6.09 8.33
CA SER A 39 -8.96 -5.95 9.72
C SER A 39 -7.73 -6.06 10.63
N HIS A 40 -7.66 -5.28 11.71
CA HIS A 40 -6.56 -5.30 12.69
C HIS A 40 -7.03 -4.88 14.08
N ILE A 41 -6.23 -5.11 15.12
CA ILE A 41 -6.55 -4.67 16.49
C ILE A 41 -6.46 -3.13 16.54
N VAL A 42 -7.44 -2.47 17.14
CA VAL A 42 -7.47 -1.01 17.25
C VAL A 42 -6.19 -0.50 17.95
N GLY A 43 -5.54 0.50 17.35
CA GLY A 43 -4.28 1.06 17.86
C GLY A 43 -3.03 0.24 17.57
N SER A 44 -3.14 -0.91 16.89
CA SER A 44 -1.98 -1.68 16.43
C SER A 44 -1.28 -1.03 15.23
N CYS A 45 -0.01 -1.35 15.04
CA CYS A 45 0.81 -0.88 13.92
C CYS A 45 1.30 -2.06 13.08
N ASN A 46 1.15 -1.99 11.76
CA ASN A 46 1.72 -2.98 10.85
C ASN A 46 3.25 -2.85 10.75
N VAL A 47 3.94 -3.97 10.88
CA VAL A 47 5.39 -4.08 10.72
C VAL A 47 5.76 -4.04 9.24
N ARG A 48 6.63 -3.09 8.83
CA ARG A 48 6.99 -2.86 7.41
C ARG A 48 8.26 -3.61 7.01
N LEU A 49 8.20 -4.94 7.02
CA LEU A 49 9.30 -5.79 6.54
C LEU A 49 8.97 -6.39 5.17
N SER A 50 9.20 -5.61 4.10
CA SER A 50 9.07 -6.12 2.73
C SER A 50 10.09 -7.24 2.45
N THR A 51 9.82 -8.05 1.43
CA THR A 51 10.70 -9.14 1.01
C THR A 51 12.12 -8.66 0.70
N ILE A 52 12.25 -7.43 0.21
CA ILE A 52 13.53 -6.77 -0.07
C ILE A 52 14.28 -6.41 1.22
N VAL A 53 13.60 -5.78 2.19
CA VAL A 53 14.21 -5.43 3.49
C VAL A 53 14.71 -6.69 4.18
N ARG A 54 13.90 -7.76 4.16
CA ARG A 54 14.24 -9.08 4.69
C ARG A 54 15.49 -9.67 4.04
N ARG A 55 15.57 -9.64 2.70
CA ARG A 55 16.75 -10.15 1.96
C ARG A 55 18.03 -9.39 2.30
N ARG A 56 17.95 -8.09 2.60
CA ARG A 56 19.13 -7.25 2.89
C ARG A 56 19.57 -7.26 4.35
N ALA A 57 18.64 -7.52 5.25
CA ALA A 57 18.89 -7.53 6.68
C ALA A 57 19.99 -8.50 7.12
N LYS A 58 20.35 -9.52 6.31
CA LYS A 58 21.32 -10.57 6.67
C LYS A 58 21.13 -11.09 8.11
N GLY A 59 19.87 -11.17 8.56
CA GLY A 59 19.48 -11.61 9.92
C GLY A 59 19.25 -10.49 10.96
N ALA A 60 19.41 -9.20 10.62
CA ALA A 60 19.15 -8.08 11.52
C ALA A 60 18.48 -6.90 10.80
N VAL A 61 17.30 -6.49 11.26
CA VAL A 61 16.58 -5.31 10.74
C VAL A 61 16.72 -4.14 11.72
N GLY A 62 16.74 -2.91 11.20
CA GLY A 62 16.66 -1.70 12.02
C GLY A 62 15.24 -1.48 12.55
N LEU A 63 15.13 -0.81 13.71
CA LEU A 63 13.85 -0.54 14.36
C LEU A 63 12.92 0.35 13.50
N GLU A 64 13.46 1.17 12.61
CA GLU A 64 12.73 1.98 11.62
C GLU A 64 11.84 1.16 10.67
N HIS A 65 12.22 -0.09 10.41
CA HIS A 65 11.41 -0.99 9.57
C HIS A 65 10.36 -1.76 10.37
N VAL A 66 10.53 -1.83 11.69
CA VAL A 66 9.60 -2.53 12.59
C VAL A 66 8.52 -1.58 13.09
N VAL A 67 8.92 -0.36 13.45
CA VAL A 67 8.04 0.71 13.93
C VAL A 67 8.27 1.93 13.03
N PRO A 68 7.49 2.11 11.95
CA PRO A 68 7.73 3.19 11.01
C PRO A 68 7.50 4.59 11.61
N ASN A 69 6.56 4.69 12.54
CA ASN A 69 6.22 5.95 13.19
C ASN A 69 7.37 6.39 14.13
N GLU A 70 7.92 7.58 13.86
CA GLU A 70 9.05 8.13 14.61
C GLU A 70 8.71 8.42 16.08
N GLU A 71 7.53 8.94 16.36
CA GLU A 71 7.05 9.19 17.72
C GLU A 71 6.95 7.88 18.50
N LEU A 72 6.35 6.83 17.92
CA LEU A 72 6.28 5.52 18.58
C LEU A 72 7.68 4.92 18.81
N ARG A 73 8.62 5.12 17.89
CA ARG A 73 10.03 4.71 18.10
C ARG A 73 10.70 5.48 19.22
N ALA A 74 10.50 6.79 19.30
CA ALA A 74 11.05 7.63 20.35
C ALA A 74 10.52 7.18 21.72
N ARG A 75 9.21 6.99 21.84
CA ARG A 75 8.55 6.48 23.05
C ARG A 75 9.06 5.09 23.46
N LEU A 76 9.27 4.20 22.50
CA LEU A 76 9.84 2.87 22.74
C LEU A 76 11.29 2.94 23.26
N ARG A 77 12.12 3.81 22.70
CA ARG A 77 13.51 4.03 23.13
C ARG A 77 13.62 4.69 24.50
N GLN A 78 12.65 5.54 24.84
CA GLN A 78 12.52 6.17 26.16
C GLN A 78 11.94 5.23 27.23
N GLY A 79 11.49 4.02 26.87
CA GLY A 79 10.94 3.04 27.81
C GLY A 79 9.50 3.35 28.25
N LEU A 80 8.76 4.14 27.47
CA LEU A 80 7.37 4.51 27.80
C LEU A 80 6.36 3.37 27.54
N PHE A 81 6.78 2.31 26.85
CA PHE A 81 5.99 1.10 26.68
C PHE A 81 6.44 0.04 27.68
N HIS A 82 5.56 -0.36 28.58
CA HIS A 82 5.80 -1.47 29.51
C HIS A 82 5.67 -2.83 28.83
N THR A 83 4.77 -2.94 27.85
CA THR A 83 4.54 -4.18 27.11
C THR A 83 4.50 -3.90 25.60
N VAL A 84 5.26 -4.70 24.84
CA VAL A 84 5.21 -4.71 23.37
C VAL A 84 4.73 -6.09 22.94
N VAL A 85 3.62 -6.14 22.20
CA VAL A 85 2.97 -7.38 21.76
C VAL A 85 3.14 -7.54 20.27
N LEU A 86 3.78 -8.63 19.86
CA LEU A 86 3.86 -9.06 18.47
C LEU A 86 2.73 -10.04 18.19
N LEU A 87 2.10 -9.94 17.03
CA LEU A 87 1.12 -10.93 16.57
C LEU A 87 1.33 -11.25 15.09
N ASP A 88 0.94 -12.45 14.70
CA ASP A 88 0.83 -12.86 13.30
C ASP A 88 -0.59 -13.35 13.02
N GLU A 89 -0.81 -14.14 11.97
CA GLU A 89 -2.16 -14.62 11.64
C GLU A 89 -2.66 -15.68 12.63
N ARG A 90 -1.85 -16.70 12.94
CA ARG A 90 -2.31 -17.95 13.60
C ARG A 90 -1.30 -18.63 14.53
N SER A 91 -0.10 -18.11 14.72
CA SER A 91 0.91 -18.86 15.48
C SER A 91 0.53 -18.94 16.95
N ALA A 92 0.64 -20.14 17.52
CA ALA A 92 0.36 -20.42 18.92
C ALA A 92 1.62 -20.40 19.80
N ASP A 93 2.81 -20.50 19.21
CA ASP A 93 4.08 -20.42 19.93
C ASP A 93 5.21 -19.91 19.01
N LEU A 94 6.34 -19.54 19.60
CA LEU A 94 7.59 -19.20 18.92
C LEU A 94 8.38 -20.44 18.46
N GLU A 95 7.80 -21.64 18.55
CA GLU A 95 8.43 -22.86 18.08
C GLU A 95 8.45 -22.93 16.54
N LEU A 96 9.66 -22.72 16.00
CA LEU A 96 10.06 -22.81 14.59
C LEU A 96 9.33 -21.90 13.56
N PRO A 97 9.07 -20.59 13.82
CA PRO A 97 8.96 -19.66 12.73
C PRO A 97 10.25 -19.74 11.89
N LYS A 98 10.13 -19.75 10.55
CA LYS A 98 11.30 -19.64 9.67
C LYS A 98 12.19 -18.52 10.19
N ARG A 99 13.51 -18.76 10.24
CA ARG A 99 14.53 -17.83 10.79
C ARG A 99 14.42 -16.40 10.22
N ASP A 100 13.80 -16.26 9.04
CA ASP A 100 13.56 -15.01 8.33
C ASP A 100 12.09 -14.53 8.36
N SER A 101 11.24 -15.04 9.24
CA SER A 101 9.85 -14.56 9.36
C SER A 101 9.81 -13.10 9.85
N THR A 102 8.79 -12.35 9.43
CA THR A 102 8.55 -10.95 9.88
C THR A 102 8.60 -10.86 11.41
N LEU A 103 7.98 -11.84 12.07
CA LEU A 103 7.89 -11.95 13.52
C LEU A 103 9.28 -12.08 14.16
N VAL A 104 10.12 -13.02 13.71
CA VAL A 104 11.47 -13.24 14.28
C VAL A 104 12.38 -12.04 14.06
N LEU A 105 12.29 -11.38 12.90
CA LEU A 105 13.08 -10.19 12.60
C LEU A 105 12.63 -8.99 13.44
N ALA A 106 11.32 -8.78 13.57
CA ALA A 106 10.76 -7.74 14.44
C ALA A 106 11.17 -7.98 15.90
N LEU A 107 11.04 -9.22 16.38
CA LEU A 107 11.46 -9.61 17.72
C LEU A 107 12.95 -9.35 17.96
N SER A 108 13.81 -9.74 17.01
CA SER A 108 15.26 -9.55 17.12
C SER A 108 15.63 -8.06 17.19
N ALA A 109 14.97 -7.20 16.42
CA ALA A 109 15.20 -5.76 16.48
C ALA A 109 14.71 -5.15 17.81
N LEU A 110 13.55 -5.59 18.30
CA LEU A 110 13.01 -5.13 19.59
C LEU A 110 13.89 -5.56 20.76
N CYS A 111 14.39 -6.80 20.78
CA CYS A 111 15.30 -7.25 21.85
C CYS A 111 16.60 -6.44 21.91
N ARG A 112 17.03 -5.82 20.81
CA ARG A 112 18.24 -5.00 20.77
C ARG A 112 17.99 -3.55 21.22
N GLU A 113 16.83 -2.99 20.91
CA GLU A 113 16.59 -1.55 21.02
C GLU A 113 15.46 -1.14 21.99
N ALA A 114 14.54 -2.05 22.33
CA ALA A 114 13.44 -1.77 23.26
C ALA A 114 13.93 -1.89 24.72
N ARG A 115 14.21 -0.75 25.35
CA ARG A 115 14.70 -0.71 26.74
C ARG A 115 13.55 -0.89 27.72
N GLY A 116 13.65 -1.88 28.60
CA GLY A 116 12.74 -2.08 29.74
C GLY A 116 11.34 -2.61 29.39
N ALA A 117 11.00 -2.75 28.12
CA ALA A 117 9.73 -3.29 27.69
C ALA A 117 9.69 -4.82 27.79
N ARG A 118 8.59 -5.36 28.33
CA ARG A 118 8.30 -6.79 28.25
C ARG A 118 7.81 -7.11 26.84
N ILE A 119 8.55 -7.94 26.11
CA ILE A 119 8.15 -8.37 24.77
C ILE A 119 7.32 -9.65 24.89
N CYS A 120 6.14 -9.61 24.27
CA CYS A 120 5.18 -10.70 24.28
C CYS A 120 4.79 -11.08 22.85
N PHE A 121 4.36 -12.33 22.67
CA PHE A 121 3.76 -12.82 21.43
C PHE A 121 2.32 -13.26 21.71
N LEU A 122 1.38 -12.82 20.86
CA LEU A 122 -0.04 -13.13 21.01
C LEU A 122 -0.33 -14.56 20.56
N LYS A 123 -0.75 -15.39 21.51
CA LYS A 123 -1.05 -16.80 21.27
C LYS A 123 -2.29 -16.94 20.40
N GLY A 124 -2.17 -17.70 19.31
CA GLY A 124 -3.25 -17.91 18.33
C GLY A 124 -3.38 -16.77 17.31
N GLY A 125 -2.50 -15.77 17.36
CA GLY A 125 -2.45 -14.67 16.40
C GLY A 125 -3.71 -13.81 16.34
N PHE A 126 -3.89 -13.11 15.22
CA PHE A 126 -5.04 -12.26 14.97
C PHE A 126 -6.35 -13.04 14.83
N GLU A 127 -6.32 -14.24 14.24
CA GLU A 127 -7.54 -15.05 14.04
C GLU A 127 -8.21 -15.41 15.37
N ALA A 128 -7.43 -15.89 16.35
CA ALA A 128 -7.94 -16.20 17.68
C ALA A 128 -8.45 -14.93 18.40
N PHE A 129 -7.70 -13.84 18.33
CA PHE A 129 -8.06 -12.59 18.99
C PHE A 129 -9.31 -11.95 18.39
N SER A 130 -9.42 -11.89 17.06
CA SER A 130 -10.59 -11.34 16.38
C SER A 130 -11.86 -12.16 16.64
N SER A 131 -11.73 -13.48 16.82
CA SER A 131 -12.83 -14.37 17.21
C SER A 131 -13.28 -14.14 18.66
N ALA A 132 -12.35 -13.89 19.58
CA ALA A 132 -12.64 -13.70 21.01
C ALA A 132 -13.03 -12.25 21.37
N CYS A 133 -12.47 -11.26 20.68
CA CYS A 133 -12.50 -9.84 21.01
C CYS A 133 -12.80 -8.98 19.78
N SER A 134 -13.83 -9.35 19.00
CA SER A 134 -14.21 -8.68 17.76
C SER A 134 -14.49 -7.18 17.92
N GLU A 135 -14.87 -6.73 19.12
CA GLU A 135 -15.13 -5.32 19.45
C GLU A 135 -13.87 -4.45 19.49
N LEU A 136 -12.70 -5.06 19.67
CA LEU A 136 -11.40 -4.40 19.67
C LEU A 136 -10.69 -4.51 18.32
N CYS A 137 -11.36 -5.05 17.31
CA CYS A 137 -10.86 -5.13 15.94
C CYS A 137 -11.52 -4.07 15.06
N THR A 138 -10.76 -3.52 14.11
CA THR A 138 -11.33 -2.72 13.05
C THR A 138 -12.20 -3.61 12.18
N LYS A 139 -13.46 -3.22 11.99
CA LYS A 139 -14.33 -3.91 11.04
C LYS A 139 -13.86 -3.54 9.62
N PRO A 140 -13.82 -4.49 8.66
CA PRO A 140 -13.76 -4.11 7.26
C PRO A 140 -14.95 -3.20 7.00
N ALA A 141 -14.71 -1.93 6.71
CA ALA A 141 -15.76 -1.03 6.31
C ALA A 141 -16.23 -1.43 4.90
N ALA A 142 -17.10 -2.43 4.81
CA ALA A 142 -18.12 -2.37 3.78
C ALA A 142 -18.98 -1.15 4.13
N PRO A 143 -19.23 -0.21 3.20
CA PRO A 143 -20.07 0.95 3.49
C PRO A 143 -21.49 0.45 3.76
N THR A 144 -21.77 0.13 5.01
CA THR A 144 -23.11 -0.14 5.52
C THR A 144 -23.69 1.22 5.86
N GLY A 145 -24.45 1.79 4.92
CA GLY A 145 -25.09 3.09 5.12
C GLY A 145 -25.47 3.88 3.87
N LEU A 146 -25.05 3.48 2.66
CA LEU A 146 -25.55 4.09 1.42
C LEU A 146 -26.77 3.35 0.86
N SER A 147 -27.76 3.08 1.72
CA SER A 147 -29.13 2.99 1.23
C SER A 147 -29.60 4.42 0.95
N LEU A 148 -29.17 4.97 -0.18
CA LEU A 148 -29.85 6.12 -0.77
C LEU A 148 -31.32 5.70 -0.97
N PRO A 149 -32.30 6.56 -0.63
CA PRO A 149 -33.69 6.25 -0.88
C PRO A 149 -33.91 6.21 -2.39
N LEU A 150 -33.76 5.03 -2.98
CA LEU A 150 -34.25 4.77 -4.32
C LEU A 150 -35.76 4.54 -4.14
N SER A 151 -36.52 5.48 -4.68
CA SER A 151 -37.97 5.59 -4.61
C SER A 151 -38.66 4.22 -4.60
N ALA A 152 -39.49 4.02 -3.58
CA ALA A 152 -40.42 2.91 -3.50
C ALA A 152 -41.35 2.89 -4.73
N ALA A 153 -41.32 1.79 -5.46
CA ALA A 153 -42.41 1.26 -6.28
C ALA A 153 -42.12 -0.24 -6.39
N GLY A 154 -42.72 -1.08 -5.56
CA GLY A 154 -44.05 -1.60 -5.81
C GLY A 154 -43.94 -2.79 -6.77
N ALA A 155 -44.05 -4.02 -6.26
CA ALA A 155 -44.48 -5.13 -7.11
C ALA A 155 -45.85 -4.74 -7.71
N PRO A 156 -46.15 -5.05 -8.98
CA PRO A 156 -46.53 -6.41 -9.34
C PRO A 156 -46.11 -6.80 -10.78
N GLY A 157 -46.50 -8.01 -11.19
CA GLY A 157 -46.18 -8.59 -12.49
C GLY A 157 -46.90 -7.97 -13.70
N SER A 158 -46.60 -8.63 -14.84
CA SER A 158 -47.17 -8.53 -16.19
C SER A 158 -46.93 -7.26 -17.02
N ALA A 159 -46.23 -7.50 -18.14
CA ALA A 159 -46.37 -6.98 -19.51
C ALA A 159 -46.36 -5.46 -19.80
N ASP A 160 -45.47 -5.13 -20.75
CA ASP A 160 -45.46 -4.02 -21.70
C ASP A 160 -45.75 -2.59 -21.22
N SER A 161 -44.72 -1.73 -21.33
CA SER A 161 -44.74 -0.50 -22.16
C SER A 161 -43.51 0.36 -21.86
N GLY A 162 -42.87 0.86 -22.92
CA GLY A 162 -41.60 1.57 -22.84
C GLY A 162 -41.62 2.86 -22.02
N CYS A 163 -40.56 3.08 -21.26
CA CYS A 163 -40.11 4.40 -20.83
C CYS A 163 -38.59 4.38 -20.64
N SER A 164 -37.90 5.25 -21.39
CA SER A 164 -36.45 5.46 -21.36
C SER A 164 -35.97 5.90 -19.97
N SER A 165 -35.55 4.94 -19.14
CA SER A 165 -34.82 5.26 -17.91
C SER A 165 -33.34 5.37 -18.25
N CYS A 166 -32.82 6.60 -18.20
CA CYS A 166 -31.40 6.93 -18.21
C CYS A 166 -30.66 6.18 -17.08
N GLY A 167 -30.23 4.96 -17.35
CA GLY A 167 -29.46 4.16 -16.40
C GLY A 167 -28.11 4.84 -16.13
N THR A 168 -27.83 5.14 -14.86
CA THR A 168 -26.46 5.47 -14.43
C THR A 168 -25.52 4.36 -14.92
N PRO A 169 -24.37 4.70 -15.53
CA PRO A 169 -23.42 3.71 -16.00
C PRO A 169 -23.07 2.68 -14.93
N LEU A 170 -22.79 1.43 -15.33
CA LEU A 170 -22.46 0.34 -14.39
C LEU A 170 -21.33 0.71 -13.41
N TYR A 171 -20.37 1.53 -13.83
CA TYR A 171 -19.25 1.98 -12.99
C TYR A 171 -19.62 3.05 -11.94
N ASP A 172 -20.81 3.66 -12.09
CA ASP A 172 -21.41 4.62 -11.16
C ASP A 172 -22.47 3.97 -10.26
N GLN A 173 -22.68 2.65 -10.39
CA GLN A 173 -23.51 1.90 -9.46
C GLN A 173 -22.75 1.70 -8.15
N GLY A 174 -23.27 2.30 -7.07
CA GLY A 174 -22.65 2.31 -5.74
C GLY A 174 -22.05 3.68 -5.39
N GLY A 175 -21.10 3.69 -4.45
CA GLY A 175 -20.36 4.88 -4.05
C GLY A 175 -18.84 4.73 -4.22
N PRO A 176 -18.05 5.73 -3.82
CA PRO A 176 -16.61 5.60 -3.61
C PRO A 176 -16.27 4.34 -2.83
N VAL A 177 -15.18 3.67 -3.21
CA VAL A 177 -14.67 2.52 -2.46
C VAL A 177 -13.52 2.96 -1.58
N GLU A 178 -13.49 2.47 -0.34
CA GLU A 178 -12.37 2.67 0.57
C GLU A 178 -11.23 1.72 0.19
N ILE A 179 -10.09 2.28 -0.22
CA ILE A 179 -8.86 1.51 -0.49
C ILE A 179 -8.05 1.36 0.80
N LEU A 180 -7.85 2.48 1.51
CA LEU A 180 -7.28 2.57 2.85
C LEU A 180 -8.16 3.50 3.69
N PRO A 181 -8.05 3.53 5.03
CA PRO A 181 -8.89 4.39 5.88
C PRO A 181 -8.90 5.88 5.53
N PHE A 182 -7.89 6.35 4.80
CA PHE A 182 -7.73 7.73 4.34
C PHE A 182 -7.70 7.87 2.80
N LEU A 183 -7.87 6.79 2.03
CA LEU A 183 -7.74 6.80 0.57
C LEU A 183 -8.95 6.11 -0.08
N TYR A 184 -9.71 6.86 -0.85
CA TYR A 184 -10.91 6.41 -1.55
C TYR A 184 -10.74 6.51 -3.06
N LEU A 185 -11.41 5.63 -3.80
CA LEU A 185 -11.36 5.54 -5.27
C LEU A 185 -12.78 5.61 -5.87
N GLY A 186 -12.96 6.38 -6.93
CA GLY A 186 -14.24 6.46 -7.64
C GLY A 186 -14.22 7.18 -8.98
N SER A 187 -15.41 7.51 -9.48
CA SER A 187 -15.65 8.18 -10.75
C SER A 187 -15.94 9.68 -10.57
N ALA A 188 -16.08 10.39 -11.69
CA ALA A 188 -16.47 11.80 -11.70
C ALA A 188 -17.90 12.00 -11.18
N TYR A 189 -18.78 11.03 -11.39
CA TYR A 189 -20.12 11.04 -10.79
C TYR A 189 -20.04 11.04 -9.26
N HIS A 190 -19.21 10.19 -8.66
CA HIS A 190 -19.04 10.23 -7.21
C HIS A 190 -18.41 11.56 -6.74
N ALA A 191 -17.50 12.15 -7.53
CA ALA A 191 -16.87 13.43 -7.24
C ALA A 191 -17.85 14.62 -7.27
N SER A 192 -18.99 14.49 -7.96
CA SER A 192 -20.02 15.53 -8.05
C SER A 192 -21.06 15.46 -6.94
N ARG A 193 -20.92 14.51 -6.01
CA ARG A 193 -21.89 14.24 -4.92
C ARG A 193 -21.35 14.71 -3.58
N LYS A 194 -21.54 16.01 -3.27
CA LYS A 194 -21.06 16.63 -2.02
C LYS A 194 -21.54 15.91 -0.77
N ASP A 195 -22.82 15.51 -0.76
CA ASP A 195 -23.45 14.74 0.31
C ASP A 195 -22.69 13.45 0.64
N MET A 196 -22.27 12.73 -0.40
CA MET A 196 -21.52 11.49 -0.27
C MET A 196 -20.08 11.72 0.18
N LEU A 197 -19.42 12.76 -0.35
CA LEU A 197 -18.06 13.13 0.04
C LEU A 197 -17.99 13.58 1.52
N ASP A 198 -18.94 14.41 1.96
CA ASP A 198 -19.05 14.87 3.34
C ASP A 198 -19.34 13.69 4.29
N ALA A 199 -20.25 12.78 3.92
CA ALA A 199 -20.58 11.60 4.72
C ALA A 199 -19.39 10.64 4.90
N LEU A 200 -18.50 10.58 3.92
CA LEU A 200 -17.26 9.80 3.98
C LEU A 200 -16.12 10.54 4.71
N GLY A 201 -16.32 11.79 5.11
CA GLY A 201 -15.30 12.62 5.75
C GLY A 201 -14.15 12.97 4.81
N ILE A 202 -14.41 13.07 3.51
CA ILE A 202 -13.40 13.48 2.53
C ILE A 202 -12.98 14.92 2.80
N THR A 203 -11.67 15.17 2.84
CA THR A 203 -11.10 16.51 3.05
C THR A 203 -10.35 17.00 1.80
N ALA A 204 -9.95 16.09 0.92
CA ALA A 204 -9.22 16.40 -0.29
C ALA A 204 -9.59 15.48 -1.47
N LEU A 205 -9.44 15.99 -2.69
CA LEU A 205 -9.70 15.27 -3.93
C LEU A 205 -8.48 15.31 -4.85
N ILE A 206 -8.20 14.19 -5.52
CA ILE A 206 -7.30 14.15 -6.68
C ILE A 206 -8.14 13.86 -7.92
N ASN A 207 -8.20 14.84 -8.82
CA ASN A 207 -8.86 14.71 -10.11
C ASN A 207 -7.82 14.32 -11.17
N VAL A 208 -7.82 13.05 -11.57
CA VAL A 208 -6.90 12.48 -12.57
C VAL A 208 -7.56 12.51 -13.95
N SER A 209 -8.07 13.67 -14.35
CA SER A 209 -8.68 13.87 -15.66
C SER A 209 -8.54 15.31 -16.15
N ALA A 210 -8.26 15.47 -17.44
CA ALA A 210 -8.34 16.77 -18.10
C ALA A 210 -9.80 17.23 -18.36
N ASN A 211 -10.76 16.31 -18.37
CA ASN A 211 -12.12 16.57 -18.87
C ASN A 211 -13.19 16.55 -17.78
N CYS A 212 -12.81 16.29 -16.53
CA CYS A 212 -13.72 16.34 -15.39
C CYS A 212 -13.52 17.66 -14.63
N PRO A 213 -14.58 18.42 -14.31
CA PRO A 213 -14.45 19.62 -13.50
C PRO A 213 -14.25 19.28 -12.02
N ASN A 214 -13.63 20.21 -11.29
CA ASN A 214 -13.64 20.20 -9.82
C ASN A 214 -14.93 20.87 -9.34
N HIS A 215 -15.83 20.10 -8.73
CA HIS A 215 -17.19 20.60 -8.42
C HIS A 215 -17.28 21.51 -7.20
N PHE A 216 -16.35 21.39 -6.24
CA PHE A 216 -16.47 22.00 -4.91
C PHE A 216 -15.18 22.70 -4.48
N GLU A 217 -14.55 23.40 -5.42
CA GLU A 217 -13.36 24.21 -5.14
C GLU A 217 -13.67 25.22 -4.02
N GLY A 218 -12.82 25.26 -2.99
CA GLY A 218 -13.02 26.07 -1.78
C GLY A 218 -13.61 25.31 -0.58
N HIS A 219 -14.26 24.17 -0.79
CA HIS A 219 -14.73 23.30 0.31
C HIS A 219 -13.78 22.12 0.58
N TYR A 220 -13.19 21.56 -0.47
CA TYR A 220 -12.14 20.54 -0.36
C TYR A 220 -10.81 21.06 -0.91
N GLN A 221 -9.70 20.47 -0.46
CA GLN A 221 -8.40 20.65 -1.10
C GLN A 221 -8.36 19.85 -2.41
N TYR A 222 -7.91 20.46 -3.51
CA TYR A 222 -7.86 19.78 -4.81
C TYR A 222 -6.44 19.62 -5.34
N LYS A 223 -6.19 18.48 -5.96
CA LYS A 223 -5.06 18.22 -6.84
C LYS A 223 -5.55 17.82 -8.22
N SER A 224 -5.26 18.63 -9.23
CA SER A 224 -5.60 18.33 -10.63
C SER A 224 -4.41 17.71 -11.35
N ILE A 225 -4.60 16.52 -11.92
CA ILE A 225 -3.64 15.79 -12.74
C ILE A 225 -4.28 15.60 -14.12
N PRO A 226 -4.05 16.52 -15.07
CA PRO A 226 -4.77 16.58 -16.34
C PRO A 226 -4.25 15.53 -17.33
N VAL A 227 -4.54 14.27 -17.04
CA VAL A 227 -4.08 13.12 -17.82
C VAL A 227 -5.25 12.50 -18.60
N GLU A 228 -5.04 12.26 -19.89
CA GLU A 228 -5.97 11.51 -20.74
C GLU A 228 -5.80 9.99 -20.56
N ASP A 229 -6.88 9.23 -20.75
CA ASP A 229 -6.85 7.77 -20.62
C ASP A 229 -6.52 7.10 -21.95
N ASN A 230 -5.30 7.31 -22.44
CA ASN A 230 -4.83 6.75 -23.69
C ASN A 230 -3.37 6.28 -23.58
N HIS A 231 -2.91 5.54 -24.59
CA HIS A 231 -1.59 4.92 -24.58
C HIS A 231 -0.41 5.90 -24.68
N LYS A 232 -0.64 7.16 -25.11
CA LYS A 232 0.38 8.19 -25.27
C LYS A 232 0.59 9.02 -24.01
N ALA A 233 -0.35 8.97 -23.07
CA ALA A 233 -0.29 9.76 -21.86
C ALA A 233 0.77 9.20 -20.90
N ASP A 234 1.61 10.09 -20.37
CA ASP A 234 2.54 9.77 -19.28
C ASP A 234 1.88 10.13 -17.95
N ILE A 235 1.40 9.11 -17.24
CA ILE A 235 0.84 9.27 -15.89
C ILE A 235 1.92 9.07 -14.82
N SER A 236 3.04 8.43 -15.16
CA SER A 236 4.10 8.08 -14.22
C SER A 236 4.85 9.28 -13.67
N SER A 237 5.00 10.35 -14.46
CA SER A 237 5.58 11.62 -14.02
C SER A 237 4.81 12.26 -12.86
N TRP A 238 3.53 11.94 -12.71
CA TRP A 238 2.67 12.45 -11.62
C TRP A 238 2.66 11.58 -10.37
N PHE A 239 3.25 10.38 -10.39
CA PHE A 239 3.16 9.45 -9.26
C PHE A 239 3.72 10.06 -7.98
N ASN A 240 4.93 10.64 -8.03
CA ASN A 240 5.54 11.16 -6.82
C ASN A 240 4.72 12.30 -6.21
N GLU A 241 4.25 13.22 -7.05
CA GLU A 241 3.45 14.37 -6.64
C GLU A 241 2.07 13.97 -6.09
N ALA A 242 1.41 12.99 -6.71
CA ALA A 242 0.16 12.44 -6.20
C ALA A 242 0.35 11.74 -4.85
N ILE A 243 1.45 10.99 -4.69
CA ILE A 243 1.74 10.27 -3.45
C ILE A 243 2.06 11.23 -2.32
N ASP A 244 2.86 12.26 -2.58
CA ASP A 244 3.19 13.29 -1.59
C ASP A 244 1.93 14.04 -1.13
N PHE A 245 1.01 14.34 -2.05
CA PHE A 245 -0.28 14.93 -1.69
C PHE A 245 -1.11 14.01 -0.80
N ILE A 246 -1.19 12.70 -1.12
CA ILE A 246 -1.92 11.73 -0.29
C ILE A 246 -1.31 11.64 1.11
N ASP A 247 0.02 11.55 1.20
CA ASP A 247 0.71 11.45 2.49
C ASP A 247 0.54 12.74 3.31
N SER A 248 0.56 13.92 2.69
CA SER A 248 0.29 15.19 3.38
C SER A 248 -1.11 15.18 4.02
N VAL A 249 -2.16 14.89 3.25
CA VAL A 249 -3.53 14.88 3.76
C VAL A 249 -3.72 13.84 4.85
N LYS A 250 -3.12 12.66 4.68
CA LYS A 250 -3.13 11.60 5.71
C LYS A 250 -2.45 12.04 7.00
N ASN A 251 -1.30 12.72 6.92
CA ASN A 251 -0.57 13.18 8.09
C ASN A 251 -1.34 14.25 8.87
N ASP A 252 -2.18 15.03 8.17
CA ASP A 252 -3.11 15.99 8.77
C ASP A 252 -4.40 15.34 9.31
N GLY A 253 -4.51 14.00 9.27
CA GLY A 253 -5.69 13.25 9.72
C GLY A 253 -6.88 13.31 8.76
N GLY A 254 -6.68 13.80 7.54
CA GLY A 254 -7.70 13.91 6.49
C GLY A 254 -7.91 12.64 5.68
N ARG A 255 -8.82 12.71 4.71
CA ARG A 255 -9.14 11.63 3.77
C ARG A 255 -9.16 12.14 2.33
N VAL A 256 -8.53 11.39 1.43
CA VAL A 256 -8.38 11.71 0.02
C VAL A 256 -9.31 10.87 -0.82
N PHE A 257 -10.02 11.50 -1.74
CA PHE A 257 -10.78 10.82 -2.78
C PHE A 257 -10.09 11.00 -4.15
N VAL A 258 -9.60 9.92 -4.73
CA VAL A 258 -8.95 9.90 -6.05
C VAL A 258 -9.98 9.47 -7.09
N HIS A 259 -10.22 10.31 -8.09
CA HIS A 259 -11.16 10.01 -9.15
C HIS A 259 -10.61 10.35 -10.53
N CYS A 260 -11.24 9.77 -11.54
CA CYS A 260 -11.11 10.18 -12.93
C CYS A 260 -12.51 10.17 -13.55
N GLN A 261 -12.65 10.05 -14.87
CA GLN A 261 -13.99 9.97 -15.48
C GLN A 261 -14.82 8.79 -14.94
N ALA A 262 -14.34 7.56 -15.13
CA ALA A 262 -15.09 6.33 -14.81
C ALA A 262 -14.62 5.61 -13.53
N GLY A 263 -13.48 6.03 -12.95
CA GLY A 263 -12.88 5.33 -11.83
C GLY A 263 -12.37 3.92 -12.17
N ILE A 264 -11.91 3.71 -13.40
CA ILE A 264 -11.49 2.40 -13.93
C ILE A 264 -9.97 2.33 -14.13
N SER A 265 -9.40 3.31 -14.83
CA SER A 265 -8.00 3.30 -15.26
C SER A 265 -7.15 4.32 -14.51
N ARG A 266 -7.15 5.61 -14.91
CA ARG A 266 -6.31 6.70 -14.35
C ARG A 266 -6.26 6.77 -12.81
N SER A 267 -7.40 6.89 -12.14
CA SER A 267 -7.43 6.99 -10.68
C SER A 267 -7.01 5.70 -9.98
N ALA A 268 -7.33 4.53 -10.56
CA ALA A 268 -6.84 3.25 -10.06
C ALA A 268 -5.32 3.16 -10.17
N THR A 269 -4.73 3.61 -11.29
CA THR A 269 -3.28 3.69 -11.49
C THR A 269 -2.59 4.50 -10.40
N ILE A 270 -3.13 5.67 -10.03
CA ILE A 270 -2.58 6.47 -8.91
C ILE A 270 -2.66 5.71 -7.58
N CYS A 271 -3.77 5.04 -7.30
CA CYS A 271 -3.90 4.23 -6.08
C CYS A 271 -2.89 3.07 -6.03
N LEU A 272 -2.65 2.40 -7.17
CA LEU A 272 -1.66 1.32 -7.27
C LEU A 272 -0.23 1.83 -7.05
N ALA A 273 0.12 2.95 -7.68
CA ALA A 273 1.42 3.60 -7.48
C ALA A 273 1.62 3.99 -6.00
N TYR A 274 0.59 4.54 -5.35
CA TYR A 274 0.62 4.84 -3.92
C TYR A 274 0.94 3.59 -3.08
N LEU A 275 0.15 2.51 -3.25
CA LEU A 275 0.35 1.27 -2.51
C LEU A 275 1.76 0.70 -2.69
N MET A 276 2.26 0.63 -3.92
CA MET A 276 3.62 0.13 -4.17
C MET A 276 4.69 0.97 -3.46
N ARG A 277 4.60 2.30 -3.53
CA ARG A 277 5.60 3.19 -2.92
C ARG A 277 5.55 3.15 -1.39
N THR A 278 4.37 3.32 -0.80
CA THR A 278 4.23 3.48 0.66
C THR A 278 4.26 2.16 1.41
N ASN A 279 3.83 1.06 0.77
CA ASN A 279 3.70 -0.24 1.41
C ASN A 279 4.73 -1.25 0.94
N ARG A 280 5.55 -0.89 -0.06
CA ARG A 280 6.62 -1.75 -0.62
C ARG A 280 6.09 -3.11 -1.05
N VAL A 281 4.86 -3.13 -1.57
CA VAL A 281 4.18 -4.28 -2.17
C VAL A 281 4.41 -4.26 -3.67
N LYS A 282 4.29 -5.43 -4.29
CA LYS A 282 4.39 -5.58 -5.74
C LYS A 282 3.13 -5.11 -6.45
N LEU A 283 3.23 -4.88 -7.75
CA LEU A 283 2.13 -4.44 -8.58
C LEU A 283 0.98 -5.46 -8.62
N ASP A 284 1.30 -6.75 -8.74
CA ASP A 284 0.31 -7.84 -8.74
C ASP A 284 -0.50 -7.86 -7.43
N GLU A 285 0.19 -7.77 -6.29
CA GLU A 285 -0.45 -7.75 -4.98
C GLU A 285 -1.31 -6.47 -4.77
N ALA A 286 -0.78 -5.31 -5.17
CA ALA A 286 -1.53 -4.05 -5.11
C ALA A 286 -2.76 -4.09 -6.03
N PHE A 287 -2.62 -4.66 -7.22
CA PHE A 287 -3.70 -4.79 -8.19
C PHE A 287 -4.85 -5.63 -7.64
N GLU A 288 -4.56 -6.83 -7.13
CA GLU A 288 -5.56 -7.70 -6.53
C GLU A 288 -6.27 -7.03 -5.34
N PHE A 289 -5.53 -6.33 -4.49
CA PHE A 289 -6.10 -5.63 -3.34
C PHE A 289 -7.13 -4.56 -3.73
N VAL A 290 -6.84 -3.76 -4.75
CA VAL A 290 -7.77 -2.74 -5.26
C VAL A 290 -8.90 -3.40 -6.05
N LYS A 291 -8.63 -4.46 -6.82
CA LYS A 291 -9.61 -5.21 -7.61
C LYS A 291 -10.69 -5.85 -6.74
N GLN A 292 -10.32 -6.37 -5.57
CA GLN A 292 -11.30 -6.92 -4.60
C GLN A 292 -12.27 -5.87 -4.06
N ARG A 293 -11.86 -4.60 -4.00
CA ARG A 293 -12.69 -3.47 -3.53
C ARG A 293 -13.48 -2.82 -4.65
N ARG A 294 -12.91 -2.75 -5.85
CA ARG A 294 -13.55 -2.25 -7.07
C ARG A 294 -13.24 -3.17 -8.23
N SER A 295 -14.10 -4.15 -8.43
CA SER A 295 -13.94 -5.22 -9.44
C SER A 295 -13.83 -4.70 -10.88
N ILE A 296 -14.23 -3.47 -11.16
CA ILE A 296 -14.19 -2.86 -12.48
C ILE A 296 -12.85 -2.20 -12.82
N ILE A 297 -11.88 -2.09 -11.90
CA ILE A 297 -10.60 -1.46 -12.24
C ILE A 297 -9.94 -2.21 -13.40
N SER A 298 -9.37 -1.43 -14.31
CA SER A 298 -8.65 -1.89 -15.49
C SER A 298 -7.82 -0.72 -16.01
N PRO A 299 -6.63 -0.44 -15.43
CA PRO A 299 -5.66 0.45 -16.03
C PRO A 299 -5.39 0.06 -17.47
N ASN A 300 -5.28 1.05 -18.36
CA ASN A 300 -4.91 0.77 -19.73
C ASN A 300 -3.50 0.15 -19.81
N PHE A 301 -3.21 -0.55 -20.90
CA PHE A 301 -1.97 -1.33 -21.03
C PHE A 301 -0.68 -0.47 -20.94
N SER A 302 -0.73 0.78 -21.43
CA SER A 302 0.40 1.72 -21.30
C SER A 302 0.64 2.10 -19.84
N PHE A 303 -0.42 2.38 -19.08
CA PHE A 303 -0.32 2.65 -17.65
C PHE A 303 0.16 1.43 -16.86
N MET A 304 -0.23 0.21 -17.27
CA MET A 304 0.30 -1.01 -16.68
C MET A 304 1.82 -1.13 -16.89
N GLY A 305 2.32 -0.82 -18.09
CA GLY A 305 3.76 -0.75 -18.38
C GLY A 305 4.48 0.30 -17.53
N GLN A 306 3.89 1.49 -17.37
CA GLN A 306 4.40 2.55 -16.51
C GLN A 306 4.43 2.14 -15.03
N LEU A 307 3.42 1.41 -14.54
CA LEU A 307 3.40 0.86 -13.19
C LEU A 307 4.47 -0.20 -12.97
N LEU A 308 4.73 -1.08 -13.94
CA LEU A 308 5.82 -2.05 -13.88
C LEU A 308 7.19 -1.37 -13.82
N GLN A 309 7.39 -0.32 -14.61
CA GLN A 309 8.61 0.48 -14.54
C GLN A 309 8.74 1.15 -13.17
N PHE A 310 7.66 1.71 -12.64
CA PHE A 310 7.67 2.34 -11.32
C PHE A 310 7.91 1.34 -10.18
N GLU A 311 7.33 0.13 -10.24
CA GLU A 311 7.61 -0.97 -9.32
C GLU A 311 9.11 -1.23 -9.23
N SER A 312 9.77 -1.34 -10.39
CA SER A 312 11.22 -1.56 -10.43
C SER A 312 12.01 -0.45 -9.73
N GLN A 313 11.55 0.81 -9.81
CA GLN A 313 12.20 1.96 -9.17
C GLN A 313 11.97 1.99 -7.64
N VAL A 314 10.73 1.75 -7.19
CA VAL A 314 10.38 1.86 -5.75
C VAL A 314 10.77 0.62 -4.94
N LEU A 315 10.91 -0.53 -5.61
CA LEU A 315 11.38 -1.77 -5.01
C LEU A 315 12.86 -2.04 -5.27
N ALA A 316 13.53 -1.21 -6.10
CA ALA A 316 14.96 -1.31 -6.35
C ALA A 316 15.78 -1.23 -5.05
N PRO A 317 16.98 -1.83 -5.07
CA PRO A 317 18.02 -1.49 -4.12
C PRO A 317 18.49 -0.07 -4.24
N ASN A 318 18.12 0.75 -3.25
CA ASN A 318 18.98 1.85 -2.82
C ASN A 318 20.33 1.23 -2.40
N CYS A 319 21.28 1.16 -3.33
CA CYS A 319 22.68 1.08 -2.98
C CYS A 319 23.03 2.43 -2.35
N SER A 320 23.29 2.45 -1.05
CA SER A 320 23.87 3.62 -0.40
C SER A 320 25.17 3.96 -1.12
N ALA A 321 25.18 5.04 -1.89
CA ALA A 321 26.39 5.61 -2.44
C ALA A 321 27.15 6.32 -1.32
N GLU A 322 27.72 5.55 -0.39
CA GLU A 322 28.89 5.96 0.38
C GLU A 322 30.12 5.64 -0.49
N ALA A 323 30.26 6.36 -1.60
CA ALA A 323 31.54 6.43 -2.30
C ALA A 323 32.39 7.45 -1.53
N GLY A 324 33.08 6.96 -0.50
CA GLY A 324 34.18 7.69 0.12
C GLY A 324 35.14 8.13 -0.98
N SER A 325 35.25 9.45 -1.15
CA SER A 325 36.22 10.04 -2.08
C SER A 325 37.63 9.79 -1.54
N PRO A 326 38.54 9.14 -2.27
CA PRO A 326 39.95 9.31 -2.00
C PRO A 326 40.38 10.60 -2.71
N ALA A 327 40.63 11.64 -1.91
CA ALA A 327 41.42 12.78 -2.34
C ALA A 327 42.83 12.29 -2.69
N MET A 328 43.33 12.60 -3.88
CA MET A 328 44.76 12.74 -4.16
C MET A 328 44.96 13.87 -5.17
N SER A 329 45.61 14.94 -4.70
CA SER A 329 46.15 16.06 -5.49
C SER A 329 47.23 15.61 -6.48
N ALA A 330 47.23 16.18 -7.69
CA ALA A 330 48.36 16.91 -8.30
C ALA A 330 48.03 17.31 -9.75
N VAL A 331 47.89 18.62 -10.06
CA VAL A 331 48.88 19.52 -10.72
C VAL A 331 48.62 19.71 -12.24
N LEU A 332 48.21 20.94 -12.60
CA LEU A 332 48.41 21.76 -13.85
C LEU A 332 48.06 21.10 -15.22
N ASP A 333 47.30 21.70 -16.14
CA ASP A 333 47.56 22.95 -16.87
C ASP A 333 46.33 23.36 -17.74
N ARG A 334 46.40 24.59 -18.26
CA ARG A 334 45.42 25.41 -19.02
C ARG A 334 44.64 24.75 -20.17
N GLY A 335 43.38 25.22 -20.32
CA GLY A 335 42.85 25.68 -21.61
C GLY A 335 41.69 24.90 -22.26
N ALA A 336 40.71 25.67 -22.73
CA ALA A 336 39.65 25.36 -23.70
C ALA A 336 38.29 24.81 -23.20
N SER A 337 37.24 25.53 -23.63
CA SER A 337 35.81 25.22 -23.56
C SER A 337 35.47 23.84 -24.13
N THR A 338 34.51 23.14 -23.52
CA THR A 338 33.43 22.44 -24.23
C THR A 338 32.42 21.84 -23.25
N THR A 339 31.15 21.98 -23.60
CA THR A 339 29.95 21.39 -22.99
C THR A 339 30.03 19.87 -23.00
N THR A 340 29.81 19.20 -21.87
CA THR A 340 29.70 17.73 -21.82
C THR A 340 28.33 17.29 -21.30
N VAL A 341 27.58 16.71 -22.22
CA VAL A 341 26.37 15.91 -22.00
C VAL A 341 26.81 14.58 -21.38
N PHE A 342 26.27 14.22 -20.21
CA PHE A 342 26.53 12.93 -19.60
C PHE A 342 25.72 11.83 -20.29
N ASN A 343 26.40 11.05 -21.13
CA ASN A 343 25.90 9.80 -21.70
C ASN A 343 26.48 8.64 -20.87
N PHE A 344 25.64 7.83 -20.23
CA PHE A 344 26.08 6.62 -19.52
C PHE A 344 26.14 5.44 -20.50
N PRO A 345 27.30 4.77 -20.68
CA PRO A 345 27.39 3.55 -21.46
C PRO A 345 27.01 2.33 -20.61
N VAL A 346 26.06 1.53 -21.09
CA VAL A 346 25.77 0.19 -20.55
C VAL A 346 26.69 -0.81 -21.26
N SER A 347 27.65 -1.38 -20.53
CA SER A 347 28.45 -2.53 -21.00
C SER A 347 27.89 -3.82 -20.41
N ILE A 348 27.42 -4.72 -21.26
CA ILE A 348 26.99 -6.08 -20.90
C ILE A 348 28.21 -7.01 -21.01
N PRO A 349 28.60 -7.75 -19.96
CA PRO A 349 29.63 -8.78 -20.08
C PRO A 349 29.04 -10.05 -20.72
N VAL A 350 29.60 -10.46 -21.85
CA VAL A 350 29.38 -11.77 -22.47
C VAL A 350 30.36 -12.75 -21.85
N HIS A 351 29.86 -13.77 -21.15
CA HIS A 351 30.65 -14.96 -20.82
C HIS A 351 30.10 -16.16 -21.59
N THR A 352 30.95 -16.71 -22.44
CA THR A 352 30.79 -17.96 -23.17
C THR A 352 31.32 -19.12 -22.33
N SER A 353 30.47 -20.09 -21.98
CA SER A 353 30.87 -21.50 -21.87
C SER A 353 29.66 -22.43 -21.95
N SER A 354 29.86 -23.49 -22.72
CA SER A 354 28.90 -24.50 -23.17
C SER A 354 28.58 -25.54 -22.09
N SER A 355 27.32 -25.93 -21.92
CA SER A 355 26.90 -27.34 -21.84
C SER A 355 25.37 -27.46 -21.80
N ALA A 356 24.89 -28.42 -22.60
CA ALA A 356 23.52 -28.58 -23.07
C ALA A 356 22.49 -29.02 -22.03
N LEU A 357 21.24 -28.56 -22.17
CA LEU A 357 20.05 -29.34 -21.80
C LEU A 357 18.89 -29.11 -22.78
N SER A 358 18.65 -30.16 -23.58
CA SER A 358 17.38 -30.72 -24.09
C SER A 358 16.20 -29.80 -24.43
N TYR A 359 15.93 -29.76 -25.74
CA TYR A 359 14.71 -29.37 -26.43
C TYR A 359 13.41 -29.94 -25.81
N LEU A 360 12.43 -29.06 -25.60
CA LEU A 360 11.00 -29.38 -25.75
C LEU A 360 10.46 -28.53 -26.90
N GLN A 361 10.37 -29.14 -28.08
CA GLN A 361 9.62 -28.61 -29.22
C GLN A 361 8.12 -28.80 -28.96
N SER A 362 7.34 -27.76 -29.24
CA SER A 362 5.93 -27.89 -29.65
C SER A 362 5.74 -26.99 -30.88
N PRO A 363 5.24 -27.52 -32.00
CA PRO A 363 5.24 -26.82 -33.28
C PRO A 363 4.11 -25.80 -33.39
N ILE A 364 4.48 -24.61 -33.85
CA ILE A 364 3.58 -23.60 -34.42
C ILE A 364 3.14 -24.10 -35.80
N THR A 365 1.83 -24.23 -36.02
CA THR A 365 1.25 -24.40 -37.36
C THR A 365 0.91 -23.02 -37.92
N THR A 366 1.51 -22.68 -39.06
CA THR A 366 1.10 -21.56 -39.91
C THR A 366 0.54 -22.12 -41.21
N SER A 367 -0.70 -21.73 -41.51
CA SER A 367 -1.37 -21.87 -42.81
C SER A 367 -0.65 -21.09 -43.92
N PRO A 368 -0.59 -21.58 -45.17
CA PRO A 368 -0.16 -20.80 -46.32
C PRO A 368 -1.37 -20.19 -47.04
N SER A 369 -1.22 -18.93 -47.45
CA SER A 369 -2.08 -18.28 -48.44
C SER A 369 -1.60 -18.62 -49.85
N CYS A 370 -2.52 -19.07 -50.69
CA CYS A 370 -2.67 -18.72 -52.11
C CYS A 370 -4.16 -18.83 -52.45
#